data_AF-A0A1V2LEB1-F1
#
_entry.id   AF-A0A1V2LEB1-F1
#
_cell.length_a   1.000
_cell.length_b   1.000
_cell.length_c   1.000
_cell.angle_alpha   90.00
_cell.angle_beta   90.00
_cell.angle_gamma   90.00
#
_symmetry.space_group_name_H-M   'P 1'
#
loop_
_entity.id
_entity.type
_entity.pdbx_description
1 polymer ?
#
loop_
_entity_poly.entity_id
_entity_poly.type
_entity_poly.pdbx_seq_one_letter_code
_entity_poly.pdbx_strand_id
1 'polypeptide(L)'
;MSDLTNEEQDKLNEFQVITAFPEEQHDKVVKMLRNNYWNLEVALSKYFDGHLEQEAAREPLIEQPQAPPVRQRPQQPQNLQDFLDMRMNHNGHHNMMLPQLPIVRPISNLWRTQVGLNRQIDHFGFQTMAQSPILFILLFIPRTLTFILSGFVYLFNYFFPPSPDMIPSTPSRDHFNPIEHYESLTQDKTTFEFYKGDFNDAFDQCKRESKFMLLILLGDNDLSNTFVKRILNNEAVSNLIKEEEIIVYMTHCAHPQGLEISRTMRTRAVPAAYLLGNVASGPSGISSMSVCARLSIKTLNAFVSKLNGEIERYKPELISKRVEMEELKFAREIREMQDRAYEESLIADRIKQEEKELEEKKQKEQNEN
;
A
#
# COMPACT_ATOMS: atom_id res chain seq x y z
N MET A 1 61.58 -30.90 9.05
CA MET A 1 61.89 -29.46 8.98
C MET A 1 61.22 -28.95 7.74
N SER A 2 60.00 -28.42 7.90
CA SER A 2 59.21 -27.87 6.81
C SER A 2 59.61 -26.42 6.63
N ASP A 3 59.89 -25.98 5.39
CA ASP A 3 60.28 -24.60 5.10
C ASP A 3 59.10 -23.66 5.41
N LEU A 4 59.19 -22.92 6.52
CA LEU A 4 58.29 -21.80 6.82
C LEU A 4 58.78 -20.57 6.06
N THR A 5 57.85 -19.79 5.54
CA THR A 5 58.14 -18.50 4.90
C THR A 5 58.61 -17.50 5.97
N ASN A 6 59.45 -16.52 5.61
CA ASN A 6 59.97 -15.53 6.59
C ASN A 6 58.87 -14.85 7.42
N GLU A 7 57.73 -14.51 6.79
CA GLU A 7 56.57 -13.91 7.50
C GLU A 7 55.87 -14.89 8.45
N GLU A 8 55.85 -16.19 8.13
CA GLU A 8 55.28 -17.23 9.01
C GLU A 8 56.18 -17.46 10.22
N GLN A 9 57.50 -17.36 10.02
CA GLN A 9 58.50 -17.46 11.09
C GLN A 9 58.39 -16.28 12.07
N ASP A 10 58.19 -15.06 11.57
CA ASP A 10 58.02 -13.87 12.41
C ASP A 10 56.76 -13.96 13.27
N LYS A 11 55.64 -14.42 12.68
CA LYS A 11 54.39 -14.64 13.43
C LYS A 11 54.52 -15.75 14.47
N LEU A 12 55.24 -16.83 14.16
CA LEU A 12 55.51 -17.89 15.13
C LEU A 12 56.34 -17.38 16.32
N ASN A 13 57.35 -16.55 16.04
CA ASN A 13 58.15 -15.90 17.08
C ASN A 13 57.30 -14.98 17.96
N GLU A 14 56.42 -14.17 17.36
CA GLU A 14 55.48 -13.31 18.11
C GLU A 14 54.54 -14.13 18.99
N PHE A 15 54.00 -15.24 18.45
CA PHE A 15 53.18 -16.18 19.21
C PHE A 15 53.95 -16.79 20.40
N GLN A 16 55.22 -17.15 20.21
CA GLN A 16 56.09 -17.69 21.25
C GLN A 16 56.38 -16.67 22.35
N VAL A 17 56.60 -15.39 22.00
CA VAL A 17 56.80 -14.32 22.98
C VAL A 17 55.57 -14.13 23.87
N ILE A 18 54.36 -14.25 23.31
CA ILE A 18 53.11 -14.00 24.04
C ILE A 18 52.71 -15.19 24.93
N THR A 19 52.84 -16.42 24.43
CA THR A 19 52.31 -17.62 25.11
C THR A 19 53.35 -18.41 25.89
N ALA A 20 54.65 -18.17 25.65
CA ALA A 20 55.77 -18.85 26.30
C ALA A 20 55.60 -20.39 26.32
N PHE A 21 55.13 -20.98 25.22
CA PHE A 21 54.83 -22.41 25.15
C PHE A 21 56.12 -23.27 25.19
N PRO A 22 56.09 -24.48 25.78
CA PRO A 22 57.26 -25.38 25.81
C PRO A 22 57.67 -25.85 24.40
N GLU A 23 58.97 -26.01 24.15
CA GLU A 23 59.49 -26.44 22.82
C GLU A 23 58.89 -27.78 22.33
N GLU A 24 58.47 -28.66 23.25
CA GLU A 24 57.81 -29.93 22.93
C GLU A 24 56.47 -29.76 22.16
N GLN A 25 55.83 -28.59 22.27
CA GLN A 25 54.54 -28.30 21.64
C GLN A 25 54.69 -27.53 20.31
N HIS A 26 55.91 -27.26 19.88
CA HIS A 26 56.21 -26.47 18.68
C HIS A 26 55.52 -27.01 17.42
N ASP A 27 55.56 -28.32 17.18
CA ASP A 27 54.93 -28.93 15.99
C ASP A 27 53.39 -28.82 16.03
N LYS A 28 52.79 -28.89 17.23
CA LYS A 28 51.34 -28.74 17.40
C LYS A 28 50.89 -27.29 17.18
N VAL A 29 51.67 -26.33 17.66
CA VAL A 29 51.39 -24.88 17.49
C VAL A 29 51.52 -24.48 16.03
N VAL A 30 52.53 -24.96 15.31
CA VAL A 30 52.69 -24.69 13.86
C VAL A 30 51.50 -25.24 13.07
N LYS A 31 51.00 -26.44 13.41
CA LYS A 31 49.80 -27.02 12.78
C LYS A 31 48.54 -26.19 13.07
N MET A 32 48.37 -25.73 14.31
CA MET A 32 47.25 -24.86 14.69
C MET A 32 47.29 -23.52 13.94
N LEU A 33 48.45 -22.88 13.86
CA LEU A 33 48.62 -21.62 13.13
C LEU A 33 48.31 -21.79 11.65
N ARG A 34 48.79 -22.88 11.03
CA ARG A 34 48.48 -23.20 9.64
C ARG A 34 46.99 -23.42 9.41
N ASN A 35 46.30 -24.11 10.32
CA ASN A 35 44.86 -24.36 10.24
C ASN A 35 44.01 -23.09 10.39
N ASN A 36 44.53 -22.06 11.05
CA ASN A 36 43.87 -20.75 11.18
C ASN A 36 44.48 -19.69 10.24
N TYR A 37 45.10 -20.11 9.13
CA TYR A 37 45.67 -19.22 8.11
C TYR A 37 46.64 -18.16 8.67
N TRP A 38 47.41 -18.52 9.70
CA TRP A 38 48.36 -17.62 10.38
C TRP A 38 47.73 -16.33 10.92
N ASN A 39 46.46 -16.39 11.36
CA ASN A 39 45.81 -15.34 12.14
C ASN A 39 46.13 -15.50 13.64
N LEU A 40 46.99 -14.63 14.17
CA LEU A 40 47.50 -14.71 15.54
C LEU A 40 46.41 -14.52 16.60
N GLU A 41 45.48 -13.60 16.41
CA GLU A 41 44.44 -13.30 17.41
C GLU A 41 43.52 -14.49 17.65
N VAL A 42 43.09 -15.13 16.55
CA VAL A 42 42.24 -16.33 16.60
C VAL A 42 43.01 -17.50 17.20
N ALA A 43 44.28 -17.67 16.83
CA ALA A 43 45.14 -18.73 17.34
C ALA A 43 45.43 -18.57 18.85
N LEU A 44 45.70 -17.35 19.31
CA LEU A 44 45.97 -17.04 20.72
C LEU A 44 44.76 -17.32 21.58
N SER A 45 43.57 -16.87 21.17
CA SER A 45 42.32 -17.16 21.90
C SER A 45 42.14 -18.66 22.10
N LYS A 46 42.28 -19.45 21.04
CA LYS A 46 42.08 -20.90 21.08
C LYS A 46 43.15 -21.64 21.89
N TYR A 47 44.37 -21.12 21.91
CA TYR A 47 45.44 -21.66 22.74
C TYR A 47 45.15 -21.44 24.23
N PHE A 48 44.75 -20.23 24.62
CA PHE A 48 44.38 -19.94 26.01
C PHE A 48 43.11 -20.68 26.44
N ASP A 49 42.19 -20.95 25.52
CA ASP A 49 41.00 -21.78 25.75
C ASP A 49 41.31 -23.29 25.83
N GLY A 50 42.57 -23.70 25.63
CA GLY A 50 43.02 -25.10 25.81
C GLY A 50 42.73 -26.04 24.64
N HIS A 51 42.38 -25.52 23.46
CA HIS A 51 42.00 -26.32 22.28
C HIS A 51 43.18 -26.75 21.38
N LEU A 52 44.42 -26.67 21.88
CA LEU A 52 45.64 -26.93 21.11
C LEU A 52 45.66 -28.32 20.45
N GLU A 53 45.30 -29.38 21.18
CA GLU A 53 45.36 -30.75 20.65
C GLU A 53 44.27 -31.02 19.60
N GLN A 54 43.08 -30.45 19.81
CA GLN A 54 41.96 -30.56 18.88
C GLN A 54 42.26 -29.86 17.55
N GLU A 55 42.91 -28.70 17.61
CA GLU A 55 43.25 -27.94 16.41
C GLU A 55 44.46 -28.51 15.68
N ALA A 56 45.45 -29.04 16.39
CA ALA A 56 46.59 -29.70 15.76
C ALA A 56 46.22 -31.04 15.09
N ALA A 57 45.16 -31.70 15.55
CA ALA A 57 44.63 -32.93 14.97
C ALA A 57 43.69 -32.70 13.77
N ARG A 58 43.33 -31.44 13.48
CA ARG A 58 42.45 -31.08 12.37
C ARG A 58 43.24 -31.08 11.06
N GLU A 59 42.79 -31.85 10.07
CA GLU A 59 43.37 -31.82 8.71
C GLU A 59 42.95 -30.52 7.98
N PRO A 60 43.83 -29.92 7.16
CA PRO A 60 43.54 -28.66 6.49
C PRO A 60 42.41 -28.87 5.48
N LEU A 61 41.28 -28.20 5.72
CA LEU A 61 40.21 -28.06 4.73
C LEU A 61 40.76 -27.18 3.60
N ILE A 62 41.23 -27.80 2.52
CA ILE A 62 41.36 -27.10 1.24
C ILE A 62 39.93 -26.77 0.81
N GLU A 63 39.48 -25.54 1.09
CA GLU A 63 38.24 -25.03 0.51
C GLU A 63 38.41 -24.97 -1.01
N GLN A 64 37.91 -25.99 -1.71
CA GLN A 64 37.47 -25.78 -3.08
C GLN A 64 36.42 -24.66 -3.04
N PRO A 65 36.45 -23.66 -3.95
CA PRO A 65 35.47 -22.59 -3.95
C PRO A 65 34.10 -23.20 -4.23
N GLN A 66 33.35 -23.48 -3.17
CA GLN A 66 31.96 -23.86 -3.30
C GLN A 66 31.21 -22.63 -3.79
N ALA A 67 30.61 -22.76 -4.98
CA ALA A 67 29.66 -21.78 -5.48
C ALA A 67 28.62 -21.52 -4.38
N PRO A 68 28.24 -20.25 -4.13
CA PRO A 68 27.33 -19.91 -3.05
C PRO A 68 26.03 -20.72 -3.20
N PRO A 69 25.41 -21.14 -2.08
CA PRO A 69 24.18 -21.92 -2.13
C PRO A 69 23.17 -21.16 -2.96
N VAL A 70 22.52 -21.86 -3.89
CA VAL A 70 21.43 -21.32 -4.71
C VAL A 70 20.36 -20.82 -3.75
N ARG A 71 20.41 -19.52 -3.45
CA ARG A 71 19.25 -18.79 -2.95
C ARG A 71 18.18 -19.03 -3.99
N GLN A 72 17.12 -19.75 -3.62
CA GLN A 72 15.90 -19.73 -4.41
C GLN A 72 15.57 -18.27 -4.65
N ARG A 73 15.66 -17.82 -5.91
CA ARG A 73 15.23 -16.46 -6.26
C ARG A 73 13.80 -16.34 -5.76
N PRO A 74 13.48 -15.35 -4.91
CA PRO A 74 12.09 -14.93 -4.79
C PRO A 74 11.58 -14.73 -6.21
N GLN A 75 10.46 -15.35 -6.56
CA GLN A 75 9.84 -15.18 -7.87
C GLN A 75 9.82 -13.68 -8.17
N GLN A 76 10.54 -13.28 -9.22
CA GLN A 76 10.64 -11.88 -9.57
C GLN A 76 9.24 -11.48 -10.05
N PRO A 77 8.57 -10.54 -9.35
CA PRO A 77 7.19 -10.19 -9.70
C PRO A 77 7.16 -9.67 -11.12
N GLN A 78 6.31 -10.29 -11.95
CA GLN A 78 6.18 -9.94 -13.36
C GLN A 78 5.56 -8.54 -13.56
N ASN A 79 4.90 -8.01 -12.53
CA ASN A 79 4.26 -6.71 -12.55
C ASN A 79 4.82 -5.80 -11.44
N LEU A 80 4.99 -4.51 -11.77
CA LEU A 80 5.40 -3.47 -10.82
C LEU A 80 4.42 -3.37 -9.64
N GLN A 81 3.13 -3.66 -9.89
CA GLN A 81 2.10 -3.65 -8.86
C GLN A 81 2.30 -4.77 -7.82
N ASP A 82 2.61 -6.00 -8.27
CA ASP A 82 2.90 -7.13 -7.38
C ASP A 82 4.20 -6.91 -6.59
N PHE A 83 5.21 -6.27 -7.20
CA PHE A 83 6.43 -5.89 -6.52
C PHE A 83 6.18 -4.90 -5.37
N LEU A 84 5.32 -3.90 -5.62
CA LEU A 84 4.95 -2.91 -4.61
C LEU A 84 4.13 -3.56 -3.49
N ASP A 85 3.14 -4.38 -3.81
CA ASP A 85 2.33 -5.07 -2.80
C ASP A 85 3.15 -6.03 -1.93
N MET A 86 4.10 -6.76 -2.52
CA MET A 86 4.99 -7.67 -1.78
C MET A 86 5.96 -6.92 -0.85
N ARG A 87 6.49 -5.76 -1.28
CA ARG A 87 7.37 -4.92 -0.46
C ARG A 87 6.61 -4.21 0.67
N MET A 88 5.34 -3.87 0.46
CA MET A 88 4.47 -3.27 1.47
C MET A 88 4.02 -4.27 2.54
N ASN A 89 3.95 -5.56 2.21
CA ASN A 89 3.53 -6.61 3.13
C ASN A 89 4.69 -7.21 3.97
N HIS A 90 5.94 -7.12 3.49
CA HIS A 90 7.12 -7.72 4.16
C HIS A 90 7.89 -6.77 5.09
N ASN A 91 7.52 -5.49 5.16
CA ASN A 91 8.18 -4.49 6.01
C ASN A 91 7.46 -4.24 7.34
N GLY A 92 7.07 -5.31 8.02
CA GLY A 92 6.82 -5.23 9.45
C GLY A 92 8.15 -5.09 10.18
N HIS A 93 8.33 -3.98 10.91
CA HIS A 93 9.19 -3.81 12.11
C HIS A 93 10.45 -2.92 12.06
N HIS A 94 10.86 -2.27 10.95
CA HIS A 94 12.08 -1.42 11.01
C HIS A 94 12.00 0.07 10.60
N ASN A 95 10.86 0.62 10.18
CA ASN A 95 10.72 2.05 9.85
C ASN A 95 9.82 2.82 10.85
N MET A 96 9.96 2.57 12.15
CA MET A 96 8.99 2.96 13.18
C MET A 96 9.15 4.37 13.77
N MET A 97 9.79 5.33 13.08
CA MET A 97 10.09 6.66 13.66
C MET A 97 9.67 7.87 12.83
N LEU A 98 9.04 7.68 11.66
CA LEU A 98 8.59 8.79 10.83
C LEU A 98 7.07 8.73 10.61
N PRO A 99 6.33 9.83 10.87
CA PRO A 99 4.89 9.86 10.66
C PRO A 99 4.58 9.67 9.18
N GLN A 100 3.77 8.65 8.86
CA GLN A 100 3.23 8.41 7.52
C GLN A 100 1.76 8.83 7.49
N LEU A 101 1.33 9.33 6.34
CA LEU A 101 -0.07 9.64 6.07
C LEU A 101 -0.87 8.32 6.02
N PRO A 102 -2.12 8.31 6.52
CA PRO A 102 -2.99 7.16 6.39
C PRO A 102 -3.30 6.88 4.91
N ILE A 103 -2.95 5.70 4.42
CA ILE A 103 -3.22 5.28 3.04
C ILE A 103 -4.72 4.93 2.91
N VAL A 104 -5.36 5.44 1.85
CA VAL A 104 -6.75 5.14 1.49
C VAL A 104 -6.77 4.06 0.41
N ARG A 105 -7.66 3.08 0.58
CA ARG A 105 -7.90 2.01 -0.40
C ARG A 105 -9.27 2.19 -1.05
N PRO A 106 -9.46 1.70 -2.30
CA PRO A 106 -10.79 1.61 -2.88
C PRO A 106 -11.70 0.75 -2.00
N ILE A 107 -12.98 1.08 -1.96
CA ILE A 107 -13.97 0.33 -1.19
C ILE A 107 -14.35 -0.96 -1.94
N SER A 108 -14.76 -1.99 -1.21
CA SER A 108 -15.31 -3.20 -1.82
C SER A 108 -16.64 -2.88 -2.49
N ASN A 109 -16.96 -3.47 -3.65
CA ASN A 109 -18.30 -3.32 -4.25
C ASN A 109 -19.37 -4.20 -3.58
N LEU A 110 -19.08 -4.72 -2.37
CA LEU A 110 -19.97 -5.61 -1.62
C LEU A 110 -21.23 -4.90 -1.15
N TRP A 111 -21.20 -3.59 -0.92
CA TRP A 111 -22.40 -2.78 -0.64
C TRP A 111 -23.49 -2.89 -1.71
N ARG A 112 -23.16 -3.24 -2.95
CA ARG A 112 -24.15 -3.48 -4.03
C ARG A 112 -24.87 -4.83 -3.87
N THR A 113 -24.22 -5.83 -3.29
CA THR A 113 -24.70 -7.23 -3.29
C THR A 113 -25.09 -7.74 -1.89
N GLN A 114 -24.54 -7.17 -0.82
CA GLN A 114 -24.79 -7.57 0.57
C GLN A 114 -25.78 -6.62 1.25
N VAL A 115 -27.05 -6.73 0.86
CA VAL A 115 -28.16 -6.01 1.53
C VAL A 115 -28.73 -6.75 2.75
N GLY A 116 -27.88 -7.44 3.52
CA GLY A 116 -28.25 -8.02 4.82
C GLY A 116 -28.38 -9.54 4.90
N LEU A 117 -27.59 -10.31 4.14
CA LEU A 117 -27.71 -11.78 4.11
C LEU A 117 -26.40 -12.55 4.37
N ASN A 118 -25.55 -12.10 5.29
CA ASN A 118 -24.47 -12.98 5.76
C ASN A 118 -24.28 -12.90 7.27
N ARG A 119 -25.29 -13.38 8.00
CA ARG A 119 -25.10 -13.93 9.33
C ARG A 119 -25.20 -15.44 9.19
N GLN A 120 -24.17 -16.07 8.62
CA GLN A 120 -23.99 -17.51 8.75
C GLN A 120 -23.85 -17.80 10.23
N ILE A 121 -24.96 -18.21 10.85
CA ILE A 121 -24.93 -18.84 12.15
C ILE A 121 -24.40 -20.25 11.85
N ASP A 122 -23.13 -20.49 12.13
CA ASP A 122 -22.54 -21.81 12.02
C ASP A 122 -23.29 -22.74 12.99
N HIS A 123 -24.28 -23.48 12.47
CA HIS A 123 -24.91 -24.60 13.15
C HIS A 123 -23.99 -25.82 13.09
N PHE A 124 -22.74 -25.65 13.55
CA PHE A 124 -21.80 -26.75 13.69
C PHE A 124 -21.84 -27.25 15.13
N GLY A 125 -22.56 -28.36 15.38
CA GLY A 125 -22.37 -29.15 16.61
C GLY A 125 -23.60 -29.52 17.45
N PHE A 126 -24.84 -29.31 17.00
CA PHE A 126 -26.01 -29.63 17.85
C PHE A 126 -26.25 -31.14 18.09
N GLN A 127 -25.63 -32.05 17.33
CA GLN A 127 -25.91 -33.49 17.45
C GLN A 127 -24.98 -34.26 18.40
N THR A 128 -23.81 -33.71 18.78
CA THR A 128 -22.85 -34.39 19.68
C THR A 128 -22.96 -33.95 21.14
N MET A 129 -23.66 -32.85 21.44
CA MET A 129 -23.77 -32.30 22.80
C MET A 129 -24.98 -32.79 23.62
N ALA A 130 -25.92 -33.54 23.01
CA ALA A 130 -27.18 -33.94 23.63
C ALA A 130 -27.08 -35.08 24.67
N GLN A 131 -25.90 -35.66 24.88
CA GLN A 131 -25.73 -36.83 25.77
C GLN A 131 -25.12 -36.52 27.14
N SER A 132 -24.75 -35.26 27.44
CA SER A 132 -24.23 -34.90 28.77
C SER A 132 -25.04 -33.76 29.42
N PRO A 133 -25.49 -33.90 30.68
CA PRO A 133 -26.31 -32.89 31.35
C PRO A 133 -25.55 -31.59 31.63
N ILE A 134 -24.22 -31.66 31.76
CA ILE A 134 -23.34 -30.49 31.99
C ILE A 134 -23.17 -29.67 30.71
N LEU A 135 -22.97 -30.30 29.54
CA LEU A 135 -22.91 -29.55 28.27
C LEU A 135 -24.27 -28.97 27.90
N PHE A 136 -25.38 -29.60 28.32
CA PHE A 136 -26.72 -29.04 28.14
C PHE A 136 -26.93 -27.76 28.97
N ILE A 137 -26.52 -27.75 30.25
CA ILE A 137 -26.53 -26.55 31.09
C ILE A 137 -25.56 -25.49 30.53
N LEU A 138 -24.38 -25.90 30.09
CA LEU A 138 -23.40 -25.02 29.42
C LEU A 138 -23.94 -24.45 28.10
N LEU A 139 -24.89 -25.10 27.43
CA LEU A 139 -25.55 -24.61 26.20
C LEU A 139 -26.62 -23.54 26.49
N PHE A 140 -27.20 -23.53 27.69
CA PHE A 140 -28.12 -22.47 28.14
C PHE A 140 -27.40 -21.18 28.56
N ILE A 141 -26.17 -21.28 29.08
CA ILE A 141 -25.35 -20.13 29.51
C ILE A 141 -25.10 -19.12 28.36
N PRO A 142 -24.73 -19.52 27.11
CA PRO A 142 -24.60 -18.61 25.98
C PRO A 142 -25.88 -17.84 25.70
N ARG A 143 -27.04 -18.51 25.74
CA ARG A 143 -28.33 -17.86 25.46
C ARG A 143 -28.68 -16.85 26.55
N THR A 144 -28.64 -17.24 27.82
CA THR A 144 -28.98 -16.32 28.93
C THR A 144 -27.98 -15.16 29.03
N LEU A 145 -26.69 -15.40 28.77
CA LEU A 145 -25.68 -14.36 28.75
C LEU A 145 -25.90 -13.37 27.60
N THR A 146 -26.26 -13.84 26.39
CA THR A 146 -26.60 -12.93 25.29
C THR A 146 -27.84 -12.09 25.60
N PHE A 147 -28.86 -12.65 26.27
CA PHE A 147 -30.02 -11.88 26.71
C PHE A 147 -29.65 -10.84 27.76
N ILE A 148 -28.88 -11.19 28.79
CA ILE A 148 -28.43 -10.25 29.83
C ILE A 148 -27.54 -9.16 29.22
N LEU A 149 -26.60 -9.51 28.34
CA LEU A 149 -25.70 -8.56 27.69
C LEU A 149 -26.48 -7.64 26.73
N SER A 150 -27.46 -8.18 25.98
CA SER A 150 -28.34 -7.35 25.17
C SER A 150 -29.18 -6.41 26.03
N GLY A 151 -29.75 -6.89 27.14
CA GLY A 151 -30.52 -6.09 28.09
C GLY A 151 -29.66 -4.99 28.73
N PHE A 152 -28.41 -5.31 29.07
CA PHE A 152 -27.43 -4.34 29.54
C PHE A 152 -27.11 -3.29 28.48
N VAL A 153 -26.91 -3.68 27.22
CA VAL A 153 -26.70 -2.73 26.11
C VAL A 153 -27.92 -1.86 25.86
N TYR A 154 -29.14 -2.42 25.91
CA TYR A 154 -30.39 -1.65 25.80
C TYR A 154 -30.53 -0.66 26.95
N LEU A 155 -30.26 -1.08 28.18
CA LEU A 155 -30.31 -0.23 29.37
C LEU A 155 -29.21 0.83 29.33
N PHE A 156 -28.00 0.48 28.90
CA PHE A 156 -26.90 1.43 28.72
C PHE A 156 -27.23 2.47 27.64
N ASN A 157 -27.77 2.07 26.49
CA ASN A 157 -28.22 2.99 25.44
C ASN A 157 -29.41 3.86 25.88
N TYR A 158 -30.22 3.40 26.84
CA TYR A 158 -31.28 4.21 27.42
C TYR A 158 -30.71 5.34 28.31
N PHE A 159 -29.73 5.03 29.15
CA PHE A 159 -29.06 6.02 29.99
C PHE A 159 -28.07 6.91 29.23
N PHE A 160 -27.47 6.38 28.16
CA PHE A 160 -26.48 7.05 27.32
C PHE A 160 -26.89 6.91 25.85
N PRO A 161 -27.86 7.70 25.37
CA PRO A 161 -28.27 7.65 23.98
C PRO A 161 -27.09 8.02 23.07
N PRO A 162 -26.89 7.32 21.93
CA PRO A 162 -25.85 7.67 20.97
C PRO A 162 -26.06 9.11 20.49
N SER A 163 -24.98 9.87 20.31
CA SER A 163 -25.11 11.24 19.83
C SER A 163 -25.72 11.25 18.43
N PRO A 164 -26.55 12.26 18.10
CA PRO A 164 -27.18 12.37 16.77
C PRO A 164 -26.16 12.48 15.64
N ASP A 165 -24.92 12.84 15.98
CA ASP A 165 -23.79 12.94 15.06
C ASP A 165 -23.11 11.59 14.79
N MET A 166 -23.47 10.51 15.48
CA MET A 166 -22.87 9.19 15.24
C MET A 166 -23.37 8.60 13.92
N ILE A 167 -22.47 7.91 13.22
CA ILE A 167 -22.80 7.19 12.00
C ILE A 167 -23.77 6.04 12.30
N PRO A 168 -24.82 5.84 11.49
CA PRO A 168 -25.76 4.75 11.69
C PRO A 168 -25.08 3.38 11.56
N SER A 169 -25.49 2.42 12.39
CA SER A 169 -24.91 1.07 12.37
C SER A 169 -25.36 0.24 11.16
N THR A 170 -26.56 0.52 10.66
CA THR A 170 -27.20 -0.17 9.54
C THR A 170 -27.45 0.80 8.39
N PRO A 171 -27.22 0.39 7.14
CA PRO A 171 -27.48 1.26 6.00
C PRO A 171 -28.98 1.41 5.76
N SER A 172 -29.41 2.61 5.34
CA SER A 172 -30.71 2.86 4.74
C SER A 172 -30.68 2.53 3.24
N ARG A 173 -31.86 2.27 2.66
CA ARG A 173 -32.02 1.99 1.23
C ARG A 173 -32.27 3.24 0.39
N ASP A 174 -32.26 4.41 1.02
CA ASP A 174 -32.57 5.66 0.35
C ASP A 174 -31.46 6.01 -0.65
N HIS A 175 -31.89 6.42 -1.84
CA HIS A 175 -31.01 6.99 -2.84
C HIS A 175 -30.62 8.40 -2.38
N PHE A 176 -29.32 8.68 -2.38
CA PHE A 176 -28.81 10.00 -2.03
C PHE A 176 -28.20 10.65 -3.27
N ASN A 177 -28.79 11.76 -3.70
CA ASN A 177 -28.22 12.61 -4.74
C ASN A 177 -27.59 13.85 -4.08
N PRO A 178 -26.26 14.02 -4.17
CA PRO A 178 -25.57 15.15 -3.53
C PRO A 178 -26.01 16.51 -4.07
N ILE A 179 -26.32 16.60 -5.37
CA ILE A 179 -26.70 17.86 -6.03
C ILE A 179 -28.06 18.32 -5.51
N GLU A 180 -29.06 17.43 -5.54
CA GLU A 180 -30.41 17.71 -5.04
C GLU A 180 -30.39 18.06 -3.55
N HIS A 181 -29.60 17.33 -2.75
CA HIS A 181 -29.47 17.62 -1.33
C HIS A 181 -28.87 19.01 -1.10
N TYR A 182 -27.83 19.39 -1.84
CA TYR A 182 -27.25 20.72 -1.76
C TYR A 182 -28.25 21.81 -2.13
N GLU A 183 -28.87 21.71 -3.31
CA GLU A 183 -29.82 22.68 -3.83
C GLU A 183 -31.04 22.84 -2.90
N SER A 184 -31.49 21.76 -2.26
CA SER A 184 -32.59 21.80 -1.29
C SER A 184 -32.26 22.62 -0.04
N LEU A 185 -30.98 22.69 0.35
CA LEU A 185 -30.53 23.36 1.56
C LEU A 185 -30.12 24.81 1.31
N THR A 186 -29.47 25.10 0.19
CA THR A 186 -28.94 26.43 -0.14
C THR A 186 -29.88 27.26 -1.00
N GLN A 187 -30.79 26.63 -1.74
CA GLN A 187 -31.63 27.26 -2.79
C GLN A 187 -30.84 27.90 -3.95
N ASP A 188 -29.51 27.80 -3.91
CA ASP A 188 -28.58 28.32 -4.90
C ASP A 188 -27.88 27.17 -5.63
N LYS A 189 -27.58 27.39 -6.91
CA LYS A 189 -26.75 26.46 -7.69
C LYS A 189 -25.30 26.57 -7.26
N THR A 190 -24.61 25.43 -7.14
CA THR A 190 -23.17 25.42 -6.91
C THR A 190 -22.41 26.02 -8.08
N THR A 191 -21.29 26.67 -7.78
CA THR A 191 -20.33 27.15 -8.78
C THR A 191 -19.32 26.06 -9.18
N PHE A 192 -19.22 24.98 -8.41
CA PHE A 192 -18.41 23.80 -8.68
C PHE A 192 -19.29 22.57 -8.92
N GLU A 193 -18.74 21.54 -9.57
CA GLU A 193 -19.46 20.31 -9.90
C GLU A 193 -19.18 19.21 -8.86
N PHE A 194 -20.24 18.57 -8.39
CA PHE A 194 -20.13 17.33 -7.61
C PHE A 194 -19.87 16.15 -8.53
N TYR A 195 -19.04 15.21 -8.08
CA TYR A 195 -18.82 13.96 -8.78
C TYR A 195 -20.09 13.11 -8.80
N LYS A 196 -20.54 12.69 -9.99
CA LYS A 196 -21.81 11.97 -10.21
C LYS A 196 -21.70 10.44 -10.14
N GLY A 197 -20.49 9.89 -10.25
CA GLY A 197 -20.24 8.44 -10.28
C GLY A 197 -20.03 7.83 -8.89
N ASP A 198 -19.52 6.60 -8.86
CA ASP A 198 -19.17 5.93 -7.62
C ASP A 198 -17.93 6.51 -6.95
N PHE A 199 -17.77 6.25 -5.65
CA PHE A 199 -16.55 6.62 -4.94
C PHE A 199 -15.29 6.01 -5.57
N ASN A 200 -15.35 4.75 -5.98
CA ASN A 200 -14.19 4.08 -6.60
C ASN A 200 -13.83 4.72 -7.94
N ASP A 201 -14.81 5.12 -8.75
CA ASP A 201 -14.56 5.81 -10.02
C ASP A 201 -13.89 7.17 -9.78
N ALA A 202 -14.40 7.91 -8.78
CA ALA A 202 -13.81 9.18 -8.36
C ALA A 202 -12.38 8.99 -7.85
N PHE A 203 -12.16 7.92 -7.07
CA PHE A 203 -10.86 7.59 -6.47
C PHE A 203 -9.83 7.27 -7.55
N ASP A 204 -10.21 6.46 -8.52
CA ASP A 204 -9.35 6.11 -9.64
C ASP A 204 -9.09 7.31 -10.55
N GLN A 205 -10.08 8.17 -10.78
CA GLN A 205 -9.86 9.41 -11.53
C GLN A 205 -8.87 10.34 -10.82
N CYS A 206 -9.07 10.55 -9.52
CA CYS A 206 -8.17 11.34 -8.68
C CYS A 206 -6.73 10.80 -8.73
N LYS A 207 -6.56 9.48 -8.65
CA LYS A 207 -5.26 8.81 -8.77
C LYS A 207 -4.64 8.95 -10.16
N ARG A 208 -5.42 8.80 -11.23
CA ARG A 208 -4.95 8.89 -12.63
C ARG A 208 -4.54 10.31 -13.02
N GLU A 209 -5.31 11.31 -12.61
CA GLU A 209 -5.07 12.73 -12.93
C GLU A 209 -4.16 13.44 -11.91
N SER A 210 -3.79 12.73 -10.83
CA SER A 210 -3.07 13.29 -9.68
C SER A 210 -3.71 14.60 -9.19
N LYS A 211 -5.03 14.59 -9.02
CA LYS A 211 -5.80 15.72 -8.48
C LYS A 211 -6.02 15.55 -6.98
N PHE A 212 -6.50 16.60 -6.32
CA PHE A 212 -7.04 16.46 -4.98
C PHE A 212 -8.49 15.97 -5.05
N MET A 213 -8.90 15.19 -4.06
CA MET A 213 -10.29 14.85 -3.83
C MET A 213 -10.74 15.37 -2.47
N LEU A 214 -11.85 16.09 -2.45
CA LEU A 214 -12.55 16.49 -1.24
C LEU A 214 -13.68 15.49 -0.97
N LEU A 215 -13.46 14.61 0.00
CA LEU A 215 -14.46 13.64 0.45
C LEU A 215 -15.28 14.25 1.58
N ILE A 216 -16.60 14.38 1.37
CA ILE A 216 -17.56 14.91 2.33
C ILE A 216 -18.54 13.80 2.74
N LEU A 217 -18.57 13.52 4.04
CA LEU A 217 -19.51 12.59 4.67
C LEU A 217 -20.55 13.38 5.47
N LEU A 218 -21.82 13.21 5.12
CA LEU A 218 -22.96 13.85 5.79
C LEU A 218 -23.80 12.84 6.56
N GLY A 219 -24.56 13.31 7.54
CA GLY A 219 -25.61 12.55 8.22
C GLY A 219 -26.89 13.36 8.36
N ASP A 220 -27.92 12.73 8.92
CA ASP A 220 -29.22 13.34 9.22
C ASP A 220 -29.18 14.22 10.49
N ASN A 221 -28.17 15.08 10.61
CA ASN A 221 -27.99 15.99 11.73
C ASN A 221 -27.95 17.46 11.29
N ASP A 222 -28.36 18.35 12.21
CA ASP A 222 -28.35 19.79 11.97
C ASP A 222 -26.93 20.34 11.70
N LEU A 223 -25.90 19.68 12.24
CA LEU A 223 -24.51 20.01 11.96
C LEU A 223 -24.15 19.78 10.49
N SER A 224 -24.62 18.70 9.84
CA SER A 224 -24.40 18.46 8.41
C SER A 224 -25.08 19.54 7.56
N ASN A 225 -26.33 19.87 7.89
CA ASN A 225 -27.06 20.94 7.20
C ASN A 225 -26.36 22.30 7.37
N THR A 226 -25.89 22.60 8.59
CA THR A 226 -25.16 23.84 8.89
C THR A 226 -23.82 23.89 8.16
N PHE A 227 -23.10 22.77 8.07
CA PHE A 227 -21.84 22.67 7.32
C PHE A 227 -22.06 22.99 5.84
N VAL A 228 -23.07 22.39 5.21
CA VAL A 228 -23.40 22.65 3.80
C VAL A 228 -23.77 24.12 3.58
N LYS A 229 -24.69 24.66 4.39
CA LYS A 229 -25.20 26.03 4.25
C LYS A 229 -24.16 27.12 4.53
N ARG A 230 -23.33 26.96 5.57
CA ARG A 230 -22.43 28.02 6.05
C ARG A 230 -21.00 27.89 5.58
N ILE A 231 -20.51 26.67 5.36
CA ILE A 231 -19.11 26.41 5.03
C ILE A 231 -18.98 26.05 3.55
N LEU A 232 -19.70 25.02 3.08
CA LEU A 232 -19.57 24.56 1.70
C LEU A 232 -20.11 25.58 0.68
N ASN A 233 -21.22 26.26 1.00
CA ASN A 233 -21.81 27.30 0.14
C ASN A 233 -21.03 28.63 0.13
N ASN A 234 -19.93 28.74 0.89
CA ASN A 234 -19.18 29.98 0.92
C ASN A 234 -18.36 30.17 -0.36
N GLU A 235 -18.35 31.41 -0.88
CA GLU A 235 -17.61 31.77 -2.10
C GLU A 235 -16.11 31.45 -2.01
N ALA A 236 -15.47 31.65 -0.84
CA ALA A 236 -14.04 31.38 -0.69
C ALA A 236 -13.71 29.89 -0.85
N VAL A 237 -14.59 29.00 -0.38
CA VAL A 237 -14.43 27.54 -0.54
C VAL A 237 -14.68 27.15 -2.00
N SER A 238 -15.75 27.68 -2.58
CA SER A 238 -16.10 27.46 -3.98
C SER A 238 -15.02 27.89 -4.97
N ASN A 239 -14.44 29.08 -4.77
CA ASN A 239 -13.37 29.59 -5.61
C ASN A 239 -12.12 28.70 -5.49
N LEU A 240 -11.75 28.30 -4.27
CA LEU A 240 -10.60 27.41 -4.04
C LEU A 240 -10.79 26.02 -4.69
N ILE A 241 -11.99 25.44 -4.61
CA ILE A 241 -12.32 24.17 -5.28
C ILE A 241 -12.17 24.30 -6.80
N LYS A 242 -12.63 25.42 -7.37
CA LYS A 242 -12.58 25.67 -8.81
C LYS A 242 -11.17 25.96 -9.32
N GLU A 243 -10.42 26.79 -8.60
CA GLU A 243 -9.05 27.17 -8.95
C GLU A 243 -8.10 25.97 -8.95
N GLU A 244 -8.26 25.06 -7.99
CA GLU A 244 -7.41 23.87 -7.84
C GLU A 244 -7.99 22.61 -8.51
N GLU A 245 -9.11 22.74 -9.24
CA GLU A 245 -9.83 21.65 -9.90
C GLU A 245 -10.07 20.43 -8.98
N ILE A 246 -10.50 20.67 -7.74
CA ILE A 246 -10.66 19.61 -6.73
C ILE A 246 -11.90 18.76 -7.06
N ILE A 247 -11.72 17.44 -7.10
CA ILE A 247 -12.84 16.52 -7.27
C ILE A 247 -13.64 16.45 -5.97
N VAL A 248 -14.86 16.97 -5.96
CA VAL A 248 -15.73 16.95 -4.78
C VAL A 248 -16.63 15.72 -4.81
N TYR A 249 -16.42 14.81 -3.85
CA TYR A 249 -17.26 13.63 -3.66
C TYR A 249 -18.03 13.76 -2.35
N MET A 250 -19.35 13.82 -2.43
CA MET A 250 -20.25 14.00 -1.29
C MET A 250 -21.21 12.82 -1.19
N THR A 251 -21.34 12.25 0.00
CA THR A 251 -22.22 11.10 0.25
C THR A 251 -22.85 11.16 1.64
N HIS A 252 -23.99 10.50 1.79
CA HIS A 252 -24.68 10.35 3.05
C HIS A 252 -24.27 9.06 3.76
N CYS A 253 -23.98 9.12 5.06
CA CYS A 253 -23.52 7.97 5.84
C CYS A 253 -24.59 6.90 6.06
N ALA A 254 -25.88 7.20 5.88
CA ALA A 254 -26.90 6.15 5.86
C ALA A 254 -26.88 5.35 4.55
N HIS A 255 -26.36 5.90 3.45
CA HIS A 255 -26.29 5.16 2.20
C HIS A 255 -25.26 4.01 2.30
N PRO A 256 -25.47 2.82 1.71
CA PRO A 256 -24.57 1.67 1.85
C PRO A 256 -23.11 1.98 1.48
N GLN A 257 -22.91 2.71 0.36
CA GLN A 257 -21.59 3.14 -0.07
C GLN A 257 -20.97 4.13 0.93
N GLY A 258 -21.73 5.12 1.40
CA GLY A 258 -21.28 6.11 2.38
C GLY A 258 -20.92 5.49 3.72
N LEU A 259 -21.66 4.46 4.15
CA LEU A 259 -21.37 3.69 5.36
C LEU A 259 -20.06 2.92 5.23
N GLU A 260 -19.81 2.24 4.10
CA GLU A 260 -18.52 1.58 3.86
C GLU A 260 -17.35 2.57 3.83
N ILE A 261 -17.50 3.71 3.15
CA ILE A 261 -16.49 4.77 3.12
C ILE A 261 -16.20 5.27 4.54
N SER A 262 -17.24 5.49 5.35
CA SER A 262 -17.07 5.95 6.73
C SER A 262 -16.26 4.97 7.59
N ARG A 263 -16.45 3.65 7.38
CA ARG A 263 -15.68 2.58 8.03
C ARG A 263 -14.23 2.54 7.54
N THR A 264 -14.00 2.64 6.23
CA THR A 264 -12.66 2.72 5.63
C THR A 264 -11.89 3.92 6.16
N MET A 265 -12.54 5.08 6.28
CA MET A 265 -11.98 6.32 6.81
C MET A 265 -11.94 6.36 8.34
N ARG A 266 -12.41 5.32 9.03
CA ARG A 266 -12.53 5.22 10.50
C ARG A 266 -13.22 6.45 11.11
N THR A 267 -14.22 6.98 10.40
CA THR A 267 -15.02 8.12 10.85
C THR A 267 -16.01 7.63 11.90
N ARG A 268 -16.16 8.37 13.00
CA ARG A 268 -17.14 8.08 14.05
C ARG A 268 -18.31 9.06 14.10
N ALA A 269 -18.07 10.30 13.71
CA ALA A 269 -19.04 11.39 13.77
C ALA A 269 -19.11 12.17 12.45
N VAL A 270 -20.31 12.64 12.12
CA VAL A 270 -20.64 13.44 10.94
C VAL A 270 -21.14 14.85 11.32
N PRO A 271 -20.97 15.86 10.46
CA PRO A 271 -20.30 15.80 9.16
C PRO A 271 -18.79 15.58 9.30
N ALA A 272 -18.16 15.06 8.26
CA ALA A 272 -16.70 14.93 8.20
C ALA A 272 -16.21 15.23 6.78
N ALA A 273 -15.12 15.99 6.69
CA ALA A 273 -14.50 16.33 5.42
C ALA A 273 -13.02 15.94 5.43
N TYR A 274 -12.56 15.33 4.33
CA TYR A 274 -11.19 14.86 4.15
C TYR A 274 -10.64 15.34 2.82
N LEU A 275 -9.39 15.79 2.85
CA LEU A 275 -8.60 16.04 1.65
C LEU A 275 -7.76 14.79 1.36
N LEU A 276 -7.97 14.21 0.19
CA LEU A 276 -7.24 13.05 -0.30
C LEU A 276 -6.36 13.46 -1.49
N GLY A 277 -5.20 12.83 -1.62
CA GLY A 277 -4.29 13.06 -2.75
C GLY A 277 -3.32 11.90 -2.96
N ASN A 278 -2.83 11.75 -4.19
CA ASN A 278 -1.81 10.77 -4.54
C ASN A 278 -0.42 11.33 -4.20
N VAL A 279 -0.03 11.22 -2.94
CA VAL A 279 1.20 11.82 -2.41
C VAL A 279 2.14 10.75 -1.86
N ALA A 280 3.44 11.02 -1.93
CA ALA A 280 4.47 10.20 -1.34
C ALA A 280 4.40 10.33 0.16
N SER A 281 4.34 9.19 0.84
CA SER A 281 4.34 9.18 2.29
C SER A 281 5.41 8.24 2.84
N GLY A 282 6.10 8.72 3.88
CA GLY A 282 7.13 7.96 4.57
C GLY A 282 8.49 7.91 3.86
N PRO A 283 9.46 7.21 4.48
CA PRO A 283 10.85 7.14 4.02
C PRO A 283 11.03 6.38 2.71
N SER A 284 10.01 5.63 2.26
CA SER A 284 10.04 4.93 0.98
C SER A 284 9.85 5.85 -0.23
N GLY A 285 9.29 7.06 -0.05
CA GLY A 285 9.03 7.99 -1.13
C GLY A 285 8.01 7.51 -2.18
N ILE A 286 7.34 6.38 -1.92
CA ILE A 286 6.36 5.79 -2.84
C ILE A 286 5.06 6.57 -2.73
N SER A 287 4.56 7.04 -3.87
CA SER A 287 3.27 7.70 -3.96
C SER A 287 2.12 6.73 -3.74
N SER A 288 1.18 7.12 -2.89
CA SER A 288 -0.07 6.41 -2.74
C SER A 288 -1.20 7.37 -2.41
N MET A 289 -2.43 6.99 -2.77
CA MET A 289 -3.62 7.73 -2.36
C MET A 289 -3.71 7.75 -0.84
N SER A 290 -3.54 8.92 -0.26
CA SER A 290 -3.42 9.11 1.19
C SER A 290 -4.36 10.20 1.68
N VAL A 291 -4.72 10.13 2.96
CA VAL A 291 -5.44 11.21 3.64
C VAL A 291 -4.45 12.32 3.97
N CYS A 292 -4.43 13.37 3.15
CA CYS A 292 -3.58 14.54 3.40
C CYS A 292 -4.02 15.23 4.70
N ALA A 293 -5.33 15.44 4.87
CA ALA A 293 -5.86 16.00 6.11
C ALA A 293 -7.33 15.67 6.37
N ARG A 294 -7.68 15.57 7.65
CA ARG A 294 -9.06 15.71 8.13
C ARG A 294 -9.35 17.19 8.39
N LEU A 295 -10.30 17.78 7.67
CA LEU A 295 -10.60 19.21 7.72
C LEU A 295 -11.43 19.56 8.97
N SER A 296 -11.22 20.77 9.49
CA SER A 296 -11.99 21.28 10.63
C SER A 296 -13.30 21.89 10.14
N ILE A 297 -14.42 21.37 10.64
CA ILE A 297 -15.77 21.80 10.26
C ILE A 297 -16.42 22.77 11.26
N LYS A 298 -15.65 23.25 12.25
CA LYS A 298 -16.19 24.11 13.33
C LYS A 298 -16.51 25.54 12.86
N THR A 299 -15.69 26.07 11.96
CA THR A 299 -15.77 27.47 11.51
C THR A 299 -15.23 27.56 10.09
N LEU A 300 -15.81 28.45 9.28
CA LEU A 300 -15.38 28.71 7.90
C LEU A 300 -13.87 28.99 7.80
N ASN A 301 -13.36 29.91 8.61
CA ASN A 301 -11.93 30.28 8.57
C ASN A 301 -11.00 29.10 8.91
N ALA A 302 -11.40 28.26 9.87
CA ALA A 302 -10.62 27.07 10.23
C ALA A 302 -10.65 26.01 9.12
N PHE A 303 -11.77 25.90 8.40
CA PHE A 303 -11.89 25.03 7.24
C PHE A 303 -11.01 25.51 6.10
N VAL A 304 -11.16 26.77 5.69
CA VAL A 304 -10.42 27.39 4.57
C VAL A 304 -8.92 27.43 4.83
N SER A 305 -8.49 27.87 6.02
CA SER A 305 -7.06 27.95 6.38
C SER A 305 -6.41 26.57 6.34
N LYS A 306 -7.09 25.55 6.86
CA LYS A 306 -6.56 24.17 6.86
C LYS A 306 -6.57 23.57 5.45
N LEU A 307 -7.63 23.79 4.68
CA LEU A 307 -7.73 23.30 3.31
C LEU A 307 -6.63 23.91 2.44
N ASN A 308 -6.48 25.24 2.45
CA ASN A 308 -5.46 25.93 1.67
C ASN A 308 -4.04 25.53 2.10
N GLY A 309 -3.76 25.46 3.40
CA GLY A 309 -2.43 25.07 3.88
C GLY A 309 -2.00 23.66 3.45
N GLU A 310 -2.94 22.71 3.38
CA GLU A 310 -2.62 21.34 2.93
C GLU A 310 -2.54 21.25 1.40
N ILE A 311 -3.32 22.05 0.66
CA ILE A 311 -3.18 22.19 -0.79
C ILE A 311 -1.79 22.74 -1.11
N GLU A 312 -1.40 23.89 -0.56
CA GLU A 312 -0.10 24.51 -0.80
C GLU A 312 1.07 23.57 -0.49
N ARG A 313 0.92 22.73 0.54
CA ARG A 313 1.93 21.75 0.96
C ARG A 313 2.14 20.63 -0.07
N TYR A 314 1.07 20.07 -0.63
CA TYR A 314 1.14 18.87 -1.48
C TYR A 314 0.99 19.16 -2.98
N LYS A 315 0.55 20.36 -3.34
CA LYS A 315 0.36 20.80 -4.73
C LYS A 315 1.61 20.66 -5.60
N PRO A 316 2.83 21.05 -5.17
CA PRO A 316 4.03 20.90 -6.00
C PRO A 316 4.30 19.44 -6.39
N GLU A 317 4.05 18.52 -5.47
CA GLU A 317 4.25 17.09 -5.70
C GLU A 317 3.24 16.54 -6.73
N LEU A 318 1.97 16.92 -6.61
CA LEU A 318 0.94 16.51 -7.56
C LEU A 318 1.16 17.09 -8.96
N ILE A 319 1.64 18.34 -9.05
CA ILE A 319 2.00 18.95 -10.35
C ILE A 319 3.15 18.18 -10.99
N SER A 320 4.22 17.89 -10.24
CA SER A 320 5.35 17.10 -10.75
C SER A 320 4.90 15.74 -11.30
N LYS A 321 4.00 15.05 -10.60
CA LYS A 321 3.44 13.78 -11.08
C LYS A 321 2.58 13.94 -12.31
N ARG A 322 1.81 15.03 -12.41
CA ARG A 322 0.97 15.28 -13.58
C ARG A 322 1.82 15.45 -14.83
N VAL A 323 2.89 16.25 -14.72
CA VAL A 323 3.85 16.46 -15.80
C VAL A 323 4.51 15.13 -16.20
N GLU A 324 5.01 14.34 -15.23
CA GLU A 324 5.60 13.02 -15.51
C GLU A 324 4.60 12.07 -16.20
N MET A 325 3.34 12.05 -15.76
CA MET A 325 2.30 11.22 -16.36
C MET A 325 1.94 11.68 -17.77
N GLU A 326 1.94 12.98 -18.06
CA GLU A 326 1.71 13.55 -19.39
C GLU A 326 2.88 13.24 -20.33
N GLU A 327 4.12 13.38 -19.86
CA GLU A 327 5.33 13.01 -20.61
C GLU A 327 5.31 11.53 -20.97
N LEU A 328 4.94 10.65 -20.03
CA LEU A 328 4.82 9.21 -20.28
C LEU A 328 3.72 8.88 -21.28
N LYS A 329 2.57 9.58 -21.25
CA LYS A 329 1.50 9.41 -22.24
C LYS A 329 1.98 9.84 -23.63
N PHE A 330 2.59 11.01 -23.74
CA PHE A 330 3.11 11.52 -25.00
C PHE A 330 4.19 10.63 -25.60
N ALA A 331 5.09 10.09 -24.77
CA ALA A 331 6.11 9.14 -25.21
C ALA A 331 5.50 7.82 -25.76
N ARG A 332 4.38 7.36 -25.19
CA ARG A 332 3.64 6.19 -25.71
C ARG A 332 2.98 6.51 -27.04
N GLU A 333 2.30 7.65 -27.14
CA GLU A 333 1.65 8.09 -28.37
C GLU A 333 2.66 8.25 -29.52
N ILE A 334 3.84 8.81 -29.26
CA ILE A 334 4.92 8.90 -30.26
C ILE A 334 5.34 7.51 -30.76
N ARG A 335 5.53 6.55 -29.86
CA ARG A 335 5.90 5.18 -30.25
C ARG A 335 4.81 4.53 -31.07
N GLU A 336 3.55 4.65 -30.65
CA GLU A 336 2.42 4.14 -31.42
C GLU A 336 2.32 4.77 -32.81
N MET A 337 2.58 6.09 -32.94
CA MET A 337 2.62 6.76 -34.24
C MET A 337 3.80 6.29 -35.10
N GLN A 338 4.97 6.05 -34.51
CA GLN A 338 6.14 5.52 -35.21
C GLN A 338 5.90 4.08 -35.70
N ASP A 339 5.31 3.24 -34.85
CA ASP A 339 4.97 1.86 -35.18
C ASP A 339 3.94 1.82 -36.32
N ARG A 340 2.88 2.63 -36.25
CA ARG A 340 1.89 2.75 -37.33
C ARG A 340 2.51 3.23 -38.65
N ALA A 341 3.34 4.28 -38.61
CA ALA A 341 4.01 4.79 -39.81
C ALA A 341 4.98 3.75 -40.41
N TYR A 342 5.65 2.95 -39.58
CA TYR A 342 6.50 1.86 -40.03
C TYR A 342 5.69 0.74 -40.69
N GLU A 343 4.58 0.33 -40.08
CA GLU A 343 3.66 -0.66 -40.65
C GLU A 343 3.10 -0.20 -42.01
N GLU A 344 2.68 1.05 -42.12
CA GLU A 344 2.20 1.64 -43.38
C GLU A 344 3.31 1.65 -44.45
N SER A 345 4.54 2.02 -44.10
CA SER A 345 5.68 1.99 -45.03
C SER A 345 5.98 0.56 -45.48
N LEU A 346 5.94 -0.42 -44.57
CA LEU A 346 6.20 -1.82 -44.88
C LEU A 346 5.12 -2.39 -45.83
N ILE A 347 3.86 -2.02 -45.63
CA ILE A 347 2.76 -2.38 -46.52
C ILE A 347 2.96 -1.73 -47.90
N ALA A 348 3.31 -0.45 -47.96
CA ALA A 348 3.57 0.25 -49.21
C ALA A 348 4.74 -0.37 -49.99
N ASP A 349 5.83 -0.72 -49.30
CA ASP A 349 6.98 -1.40 -49.91
C ASP A 349 6.61 -2.79 -50.44
N ARG A 350 5.78 -3.55 -49.70
CA ARG A 350 5.27 -4.86 -50.15
C ARG A 350 4.40 -4.73 -51.40
N ILE A 351 3.45 -3.79 -51.41
CA ILE A 351 2.58 -3.54 -52.57
C ILE A 351 3.42 -3.17 -53.79
N LYS A 352 4.39 -2.26 -53.63
CA LYS A 352 5.28 -1.84 -54.71
C LYS A 352 6.15 -2.98 -55.25
N GLN A 353 6.56 -3.90 -54.37
CA GLN A 353 7.30 -5.09 -54.79
C GLN A 353 6.40 -6.04 -55.59
N GLU A 354 5.18 -6.31 -55.12
CA GLU A 354 4.19 -7.14 -55.81
C GLU A 354 3.81 -6.57 -57.19
N GLU A 355 3.66 -5.24 -57.31
CA GLU A 355 3.40 -4.55 -58.58
C GLU A 355 4.53 -4.76 -59.60
N LYS A 356 5.80 -4.59 -59.16
CA LYS A 356 6.97 -4.82 -60.02
C LYS A 356 7.06 -6.27 -60.49
N GLU A 357 6.84 -7.23 -59.59
CA GLU A 357 6.87 -8.65 -59.94
C GLU A 357 5.78 -9.01 -60.97
N LEU A 358 4.62 -8.35 -60.89
CA LEU A 358 3.51 -8.55 -61.81
C LEU A 358 3.75 -7.90 -63.18
N GLU A 359 4.39 -6.73 -63.22
CA GLU A 359 4.84 -6.08 -64.47
C GLU A 359 5.92 -6.91 -65.19
N GLU A 360 6.92 -7.41 -64.46
CA GLU A 360 7.97 -8.26 -65.04
C GLU A 360 7.40 -9.56 -65.63
N LYS A 361 6.41 -10.19 -64.97
CA LYS A 361 5.71 -11.37 -65.50
C LYS A 361 4.97 -11.05 -66.80
N LYS A 362 4.23 -9.93 -66.85
CA LYS A 362 3.53 -9.49 -68.07
C LYS A 362 4.49 -9.22 -69.23
N GLN A 363 5.65 -8.61 -68.97
CA GLN A 363 6.66 -8.36 -70.00
C GLN A 363 7.26 -9.66 -70.54
N LYS A 364 7.51 -10.65 -69.67
CA LYS A 364 7.98 -11.97 -70.12
C LYS A 364 6.94 -12.68 -71.00
N GLU A 365 5.67 -12.66 -70.60
CA GLU A 365 4.57 -13.23 -71.39
C GLU A 365 4.39 -12.52 -72.76
N GLN A 366 4.67 -11.21 -72.85
CA GLN A 366 4.63 -10.47 -74.11
C GLN A 366 5.84 -10.72 -75.01
N ASN A 367 7.02 -11.05 -74.46
CA ASN A 367 8.22 -11.36 -75.24
C ASN A 367 8.27 -12.82 -75.71
N GLU A 368 7.48 -13.71 -75.10
CA GLU A 368 7.37 -15.13 -75.49
C GLU A 368 6.28 -15.39 -76.55
N ASN A 369 5.42 -14.41 -76.84
CA ASN A 369 4.48 -14.38 -77.98
C ASN A 369 5.03 -13.53 -79.12
#